data_AF-A0A1I4Y1I1-F1
#
_entry.id   AF-A0A1I4Y1I1-F1
#
_cell.length_a   1.000
_cell.length_b   1.000
_cell.length_c   1.000
_cell.angle_alpha   90.00
_cell.angle_beta   90.00
_cell.angle_gamma   90.00
#
_symmetry.space_group_name_H-M   'P 1'
#
loop_
_entity.id
_entity.type
_entity.pdbx_description
1 polymer ?
#
loop_
_entity_poly.entity_id
_entity_poly.type
_entity_poly.pdbx_seq_one_letter_code
_entity_poly.pdbx_strand_id
1 'polypeptide(L)'
;FYIKAYIQRVNGDPEAFSAGHAMRSNNRGISEFWDGWMTEEEDQRISLMRDRATKLDVQLGATTSGWREGSLTYNGQGVHYEVSELPRRIPRYVLDPSVRIEHNQRATQIGIYLPDIEFAAARLLYPNEFEGGIRAYQGVRRSNYVCEDTGKRAYDWKECQWAETGWTLIRRVEGEFIDVPAQGFFPKGEPDELYRWPEREARFTYREGPHITALSGELTGHAGKWAMNGRRGLEYVDLQQGQRLSYKNEQPVKWTLIARADGGSCIEPHKES
;
A
#
# COMPACT_ATOMS: atom_id res chain seq x y z
N PHE A 1 -14.57 -22.54 -2.53
CA PHE A 1 -13.96 -21.23 -2.81
C PHE A 1 -13.27 -20.65 -1.57
N TYR A 2 -13.97 -20.38 -0.47
CA TYR A 2 -13.42 -19.77 0.75
C TYR A 2 -12.26 -20.52 1.41
N ILE A 3 -12.36 -21.85 1.55
CA ILE A 3 -11.27 -22.67 2.11
C ILE A 3 -10.00 -22.59 1.24
N LYS A 4 -10.17 -22.54 -0.09
CA LYS A 4 -9.07 -22.36 -1.03
C LYS A 4 -8.42 -20.99 -0.84
N ALA A 5 -9.21 -19.92 -0.79
CA ALA A 5 -8.71 -18.57 -0.53
C ALA A 5 -8.00 -18.45 0.83
N TYR A 6 -8.52 -19.10 1.88
CA TYR A 6 -7.86 -19.16 3.17
C TYR A 6 -6.49 -19.85 3.10
N ILE A 7 -6.41 -21.03 2.46
CA ILE A 7 -5.15 -21.74 2.24
C ILE A 7 -4.16 -20.89 1.44
N GLN A 8 -4.63 -20.22 0.38
CA GLN A 8 -3.82 -19.31 -0.42
C GLN A 8 -3.27 -18.16 0.45
N ARG A 9 -4.07 -17.55 1.32
CA ARG A 9 -3.61 -16.50 2.25
C ARG A 9 -2.55 -17.00 3.22
N VAL A 10 -2.77 -18.18 3.82
CA VAL A 10 -1.82 -18.79 4.76
C VAL A 10 -0.47 -19.05 4.09
N ASN A 11 -0.49 -19.39 2.80
CA ASN A 11 0.72 -19.62 2.00
C ASN A 11 1.27 -18.36 1.30
N GLY A 12 0.67 -17.18 1.53
CA GLY A 12 1.09 -15.92 0.91
C GLY A 12 0.87 -15.87 -0.61
N ASP A 13 -0.04 -16.70 -1.15
CA ASP A 13 -0.37 -16.75 -2.57
C ASP A 13 -1.26 -15.55 -2.97
N PRO A 14 -0.82 -14.67 -3.89
CA PRO A 14 -1.62 -13.53 -4.35
C PRO A 14 -2.95 -13.91 -5.01
N GLU A 15 -3.14 -15.15 -5.48
CA GLU A 15 -4.44 -15.62 -5.97
C GLU A 15 -5.54 -15.55 -4.89
N ALA A 16 -5.16 -15.49 -3.60
CA ALA A 16 -6.07 -15.25 -2.50
C ALA A 16 -6.89 -13.96 -2.64
N PHE A 17 -6.37 -12.95 -3.35
CA PHE A 17 -7.04 -11.68 -3.51
C PHE A 17 -8.27 -11.79 -4.41
N SER A 18 -8.33 -12.77 -5.33
CA SER A 18 -9.47 -13.02 -6.23
C SER A 18 -10.80 -13.31 -5.52
N ALA A 19 -10.76 -13.57 -4.20
CA ALA A 19 -11.93 -13.83 -3.37
C ALA A 19 -12.69 -12.58 -2.88
N GLY A 20 -12.38 -11.39 -3.40
CA GLY A 20 -13.14 -10.17 -3.09
C GLY A 20 -14.62 -10.24 -3.49
N HIS A 21 -15.44 -9.43 -2.82
CA HIS A 21 -16.91 -9.31 -3.00
C HIS A 21 -17.73 -10.51 -2.48
N ALA A 22 -17.12 -11.42 -1.76
CA ALA A 22 -17.77 -12.66 -1.35
C ALA A 22 -18.76 -12.47 -0.18
N MET A 23 -18.56 -11.43 0.65
CA MET A 23 -19.47 -11.12 1.75
C MET A 23 -20.83 -10.61 1.27
N ARG A 24 -20.89 -9.97 0.09
CA ARG A 24 -22.17 -9.52 -0.48
C ARG A 24 -23.13 -10.71 -0.69
N SER A 25 -22.61 -11.83 -1.19
CA SER A 25 -23.38 -13.06 -1.40
C SER A 25 -23.76 -13.72 -0.08
N ASN A 26 -22.84 -13.74 0.91
CA ASN A 26 -23.11 -14.31 2.23
C ASN A 26 -24.15 -13.51 3.02
N ASN A 27 -24.09 -12.18 2.97
CA ASN A 27 -25.04 -11.31 3.66
C ASN A 27 -26.47 -11.53 3.14
N ARG A 28 -26.63 -11.77 1.82
CA ARG A 28 -27.92 -12.13 1.25
C ARG A 28 -28.47 -13.41 1.88
N GLY A 29 -27.65 -14.47 1.93
CA GLY A 29 -28.06 -15.74 2.55
C GLY A 29 -28.36 -15.61 4.05
N ILE A 30 -27.60 -14.79 4.79
CA ILE A 30 -27.85 -14.55 6.22
C ILE A 30 -29.18 -13.80 6.43
N SER A 31 -29.48 -12.81 5.59
CA SER A 31 -30.72 -12.01 5.70
C SER A 31 -32.00 -12.76 5.33
N GLU A 32 -31.88 -13.93 4.69
CA GLU A 32 -33.03 -14.75 4.25
C GLU A 32 -33.58 -15.64 5.37
N PHE A 33 -32.89 -15.78 6.51
CA PHE A 33 -33.36 -16.57 7.66
C PHE A 33 -33.80 -15.67 8.81
N TRP A 34 -34.93 -16.02 9.43
CA TRP A 34 -35.44 -15.33 10.61
C TRP A 34 -34.48 -15.51 11.80
N ASP A 35 -34.22 -14.41 12.51
CA ASP A 35 -33.24 -14.27 13.59
C ASP A 35 -33.85 -14.32 14.99
N GLY A 36 -35.17 -14.42 15.13
CA GLY A 36 -35.86 -14.38 16.43
C GLY A 36 -35.62 -15.58 17.36
N TRP A 37 -34.77 -16.53 16.97
CA TRP A 37 -34.23 -17.57 17.85
C TRP A 37 -32.93 -17.16 18.56
N MET A 38 -32.30 -16.04 18.16
CA MET A 38 -31.08 -15.52 18.76
C MET A 38 -31.37 -14.64 19.97
N THR A 39 -30.48 -14.70 20.96
CA THR A 39 -30.45 -13.71 22.05
C THR A 39 -29.90 -12.37 21.56
N GLU A 40 -30.19 -11.28 22.28
CA GLU A 40 -29.69 -9.95 21.94
C GLU A 40 -28.15 -9.88 21.93
N GLU A 41 -27.48 -10.61 22.82
CA GLU A 41 -26.01 -10.69 22.84
C GLU A 41 -25.44 -11.40 21.61
N GLU A 42 -26.10 -12.46 21.14
CA GLU A 42 -25.70 -13.19 19.93
C GLU A 42 -25.91 -12.33 18.68
N ASP A 43 -27.04 -11.65 18.58
CA ASP A 43 -27.32 -10.72 17.48
C ASP A 43 -26.28 -9.61 17.40
N GLN A 44 -25.96 -8.96 18.52
CA GLN A 44 -24.93 -7.91 18.58
C GLN A 44 -23.56 -8.42 18.12
N ARG A 45 -23.15 -9.61 18.57
CA ARG A 45 -21.86 -10.21 18.16
C ARG A 45 -21.83 -10.54 16.68
N ILE A 46 -22.90 -11.13 16.15
CA ILE A 46 -23.00 -11.50 14.73
C ILE A 46 -23.01 -10.25 13.86
N SER A 47 -23.77 -9.24 14.25
CA SER A 47 -23.84 -7.96 13.54
C SER A 47 -22.48 -7.27 13.48
N LEU A 48 -21.76 -7.17 14.61
CA LEU A 48 -20.41 -6.60 14.66
C LEU A 48 -19.42 -7.35 13.77
N MET A 49 -19.46 -8.69 13.80
CA MET A 49 -18.59 -9.52 12.97
C MET A 49 -18.92 -9.39 11.48
N ARG A 50 -20.21 -9.32 11.15
CA ARG A 50 -20.69 -9.08 9.78
C ARG A 50 -20.25 -7.73 9.25
N ASP A 51 -20.35 -6.67 10.05
CA ASP A 51 -19.93 -5.32 9.66
C ASP A 51 -18.43 -5.27 9.40
N ARG A 52 -17.63 -5.87 10.31
CA ARG A 52 -16.18 -5.97 10.14
C ARG A 52 -15.80 -6.77 8.90
N ALA A 53 -16.43 -7.93 8.69
CA ALA A 53 -16.17 -8.77 7.52
C ALA A 53 -16.56 -8.06 6.22
N THR A 54 -17.70 -7.38 6.20
CA THR A 54 -18.18 -6.59 5.05
C THR A 54 -17.20 -5.46 4.72
N LYS A 55 -16.73 -4.71 5.72
CA LYS A 55 -15.75 -3.63 5.52
C LYS A 55 -14.44 -4.16 4.89
N LEU A 56 -13.91 -5.27 5.41
CA LEU A 56 -12.69 -5.89 4.87
C LEU A 56 -12.89 -6.43 3.44
N ASP A 57 -14.04 -7.04 3.17
CA ASP A 57 -14.37 -7.57 1.84
C ASP A 57 -14.56 -6.46 0.79
N VAL A 58 -15.11 -5.30 1.19
CA VAL A 58 -15.21 -4.12 0.32
C VAL A 58 -13.83 -3.59 -0.07
N GLN A 59 -12.90 -3.50 0.88
CA GLN A 59 -11.52 -3.07 0.60
C GLN A 59 -10.80 -4.04 -0.34
N LEU A 60 -11.00 -5.35 -0.11
CA LEU A 60 -10.48 -6.40 -0.97
C LEU A 60 -11.08 -6.33 -2.39
N GLY A 61 -12.40 -6.20 -2.48
CA GLY A 61 -13.12 -6.10 -3.73
C GLY A 61 -12.76 -4.84 -4.53
N ALA A 62 -12.53 -3.71 -3.87
CA ALA A 62 -12.03 -2.49 -4.52
C ALA A 62 -10.65 -2.72 -5.16
N THR A 63 -9.79 -3.50 -4.50
CA THR A 63 -8.47 -3.86 -5.01
C THR A 63 -8.54 -4.75 -6.26
N THR A 64 -9.45 -5.73 -6.29
CA THR A 64 -9.59 -6.64 -7.45
C THR A 64 -10.34 -6.03 -8.62
N SER A 65 -11.41 -5.26 -8.35
CA SER A 65 -12.18 -4.60 -9.41
C SER A 65 -11.41 -3.45 -10.08
N GLY A 66 -10.35 -2.97 -9.44
CA GLY A 66 -9.52 -1.87 -9.89
C GLY A 66 -9.97 -0.52 -9.33
N TRP A 67 -9.01 0.37 -9.20
CA TRP A 67 -9.23 1.72 -8.68
C TRP A 67 -9.55 2.70 -9.80
N ARG A 68 -10.13 3.84 -9.42
CA ARG A 68 -10.15 5.03 -10.27
C ARG A 68 -9.07 5.99 -9.81
N GLU A 69 -8.65 6.86 -10.71
CA GLU A 69 -7.74 7.93 -10.31
C GLU A 69 -8.41 8.79 -9.21
N GLY A 70 -7.67 9.05 -8.14
CA GLY A 70 -8.19 9.64 -6.91
C GLY A 70 -8.59 8.65 -5.80
N SER A 71 -8.99 7.41 -6.13
CA SER A 71 -9.53 6.44 -5.13
C SER A 71 -8.54 6.09 -4.01
N LEU A 72 -7.24 6.05 -4.31
CA LEU A 72 -6.19 5.77 -3.32
C LEU A 72 -5.49 7.02 -2.80
N THR A 73 -5.98 8.21 -3.18
CA THR A 73 -5.33 9.49 -2.92
C THR A 73 -6.36 10.50 -2.38
N TYR A 74 -6.60 11.59 -3.10
CA TYR A 74 -7.38 12.73 -2.62
C TYR A 74 -8.90 12.52 -2.55
N ASN A 75 -9.44 11.48 -3.20
CA ASN A 75 -10.85 11.06 -3.04
C ASN A 75 -10.98 9.81 -2.14
N GLY A 76 -9.87 9.27 -1.64
CA GLY A 76 -9.85 8.00 -0.92
C GLY A 76 -10.13 8.12 0.56
N GLN A 77 -9.71 9.22 1.18
CA GLN A 77 -9.90 9.43 2.62
C GLN A 77 -11.39 9.58 2.97
N GLY A 78 -11.86 8.85 3.98
CA GLY A 78 -13.26 8.83 4.38
C GLY A 78 -14.17 7.94 3.53
N VAL A 79 -13.62 7.33 2.46
CA VAL A 79 -14.36 6.47 1.53
C VAL A 79 -13.73 5.07 1.49
N HIS A 80 -12.43 5.01 1.22
CA HIS A 80 -11.66 3.77 1.05
C HIS A 80 -10.76 3.47 2.25
N TYR A 81 -10.27 4.52 2.92
CA TYR A 81 -9.42 4.41 4.10
C TYR A 81 -9.59 5.62 5.02
N GLU A 82 -9.29 5.43 6.30
CA GLU A 82 -9.04 6.54 7.22
C GLU A 82 -7.54 6.73 7.45
N VAL A 83 -7.10 7.96 7.71
CA VAL A 83 -5.68 8.23 8.02
C VAL A 83 -5.25 7.49 9.29
N SER A 84 -6.16 7.33 10.25
CA SER A 84 -5.93 6.55 11.48
C SER A 84 -5.77 5.05 11.25
N GLU A 85 -6.19 4.53 10.09
CA GLU A 85 -6.05 3.13 9.71
C GLU A 85 -4.72 2.85 9.00
N LEU A 86 -4.02 3.90 8.53
CA LEU A 86 -2.73 3.74 7.89
C LEU A 86 -1.65 3.34 8.90
N PRO A 87 -0.73 2.42 8.54
CA PRO A 87 0.41 2.12 9.39
C PRO A 87 1.32 3.35 9.50
N ARG A 88 2.11 3.44 10.58
CA ARG A 88 3.05 4.56 10.79
C ARG A 88 4.06 4.75 9.65
N ARG A 89 4.40 3.65 8.97
CA ARG A 89 5.29 3.65 7.80
C ARG A 89 4.70 2.72 6.75
N ILE A 90 4.82 3.11 5.49
CA ILE A 90 4.46 2.28 4.34
C ILE A 90 5.72 1.93 3.55
N PRO A 91 5.80 0.78 2.88
CA PRO A 91 6.90 0.49 1.99
C PRO A 91 7.02 1.54 0.88
N ARG A 92 8.26 1.83 0.46
CA ARG A 92 8.48 2.59 -0.77
C ARG A 92 8.23 1.69 -1.98
N TYR A 93 7.59 2.25 -2.99
CA TYR A 93 7.37 1.59 -4.27
C TYR A 93 8.00 2.36 -5.41
N VAL A 94 8.42 1.66 -6.45
CA VAL A 94 8.95 2.23 -7.69
C VAL A 94 8.42 1.45 -8.89
N LEU A 95 8.43 2.08 -10.06
CA LEU A 95 8.16 1.39 -11.31
C LEU A 95 9.34 0.49 -11.67
N ASP A 96 9.04 -0.73 -12.08
CA ASP A 96 10.01 -1.69 -12.62
C ASP A 96 9.92 -1.72 -14.15
N PRO A 97 10.78 -0.97 -14.86
CA PRO A 97 10.74 -0.92 -16.32
C PRO A 97 11.13 -2.26 -16.97
N SER A 98 11.73 -3.20 -16.22
CA SER A 98 12.05 -4.54 -16.74
C SER A 98 10.81 -5.44 -16.86
N VAL A 99 9.72 -5.10 -16.14
CA VAL A 99 8.45 -5.82 -16.19
C VAL A 99 7.37 -4.90 -16.76
N ARG A 100 7.28 -4.92 -18.09
CA ARG A 100 6.35 -4.11 -18.88
C ARG A 100 5.40 -5.00 -19.69
N ILE A 101 4.14 -4.60 -19.76
CA ILE A 101 3.10 -5.21 -20.57
C ILE A 101 2.75 -4.22 -21.67
N GLU A 102 2.90 -4.63 -22.93
CA GLU A 102 2.46 -3.81 -24.07
C GLU A 102 0.95 -3.88 -24.28
N HIS A 103 0.39 -2.93 -25.02
CA HIS A 103 -1.05 -2.71 -25.21
C HIS A 103 -1.90 -3.95 -25.58
N ASN A 104 -1.31 -4.95 -26.25
CA ASN A 104 -1.97 -6.20 -26.65
C ASN A 104 -1.45 -7.45 -25.92
N GLN A 105 -0.70 -7.26 -24.82
CA GLN A 105 -0.14 -8.35 -24.04
C GLN A 105 -0.95 -8.58 -22.76
N ARG A 106 -0.90 -9.82 -22.27
CA ARG A 106 -1.39 -10.19 -20.94
C ARG A 106 -0.29 -10.03 -19.90
N ALA A 107 -0.69 -9.90 -18.64
CA ALA A 107 0.26 -9.99 -17.53
C ALA A 107 0.92 -11.39 -17.49
N THR A 108 2.20 -11.44 -17.14
CA THR A 108 2.94 -12.70 -16.97
C THR A 108 3.00 -13.16 -15.51
N GLN A 109 2.83 -12.22 -14.57
CA GLN A 109 2.80 -12.47 -13.14
C GLN A 109 1.69 -11.64 -12.48
N ILE A 110 1.24 -12.08 -11.32
CA ILE A 110 0.28 -11.32 -10.52
C ILE A 110 1.02 -10.13 -9.90
N GLY A 111 0.46 -8.93 -10.00
CA GLY A 111 1.09 -7.73 -9.46
C GLY A 111 0.23 -6.49 -9.58
N ILE A 112 0.65 -5.43 -8.92
CA ILE A 112 0.05 -4.10 -9.08
C ILE A 112 0.83 -3.38 -10.17
N TYR A 113 0.14 -2.93 -11.21
CA TYR A 113 0.74 -2.25 -12.35
C TYR A 113 0.20 -0.83 -12.49
N LEU A 114 1.03 0.09 -12.94
CA LEU A 114 0.64 1.45 -13.32
C LEU A 114 0.45 1.52 -14.85
N PRO A 115 -0.67 2.07 -15.34
CA PRO A 115 -0.86 2.27 -16.77
C PRO A 115 -0.05 3.48 -17.27
N ASP A 116 0.41 3.44 -18.52
CA ASP A 116 1.17 4.52 -19.16
C ASP A 116 0.27 5.59 -19.80
N ILE A 117 -0.83 5.94 -19.12
CA ILE A 117 -1.74 7.00 -19.54
C ILE A 117 -2.09 7.87 -18.35
N GLU A 118 -2.31 9.16 -18.61
CA GLU A 118 -2.74 10.10 -17.59
C GLU A 118 -4.17 9.79 -17.13
N PHE A 119 -4.49 10.20 -15.90
CA PHE A 119 -5.83 10.12 -15.31
C PHE A 119 -6.39 8.69 -15.17
N ALA A 120 -5.51 7.71 -15.08
CA ALA A 120 -5.84 6.33 -14.74
C ALA A 120 -5.12 5.92 -13.45
N ALA A 121 -5.69 4.97 -12.73
CA ALA A 121 -5.08 4.43 -11.51
C ALA A 121 -4.32 3.14 -11.79
N ALA A 122 -3.43 2.78 -10.86
CA ALA A 122 -2.86 1.46 -10.81
C ALA A 122 -3.94 0.37 -10.72
N ARG A 123 -3.58 -0.89 -10.99
CA ARG A 123 -4.51 -2.01 -10.85
C ARG A 123 -3.77 -3.30 -10.50
N LEU A 124 -4.41 -4.15 -9.69
CA LEU A 124 -3.99 -5.54 -9.53
C LEU A 124 -4.36 -6.33 -10.80
N LEU A 125 -3.37 -6.90 -11.47
CA LEU A 125 -3.55 -7.67 -12.70
C LEU A 125 -3.21 -9.13 -12.46
N TYR A 126 -4.02 -10.03 -13.00
CA TYR A 126 -3.77 -11.47 -13.00
C TYR A 126 -3.41 -11.95 -14.42
N PRO A 127 -2.48 -12.91 -14.58
CA PRO A 127 -2.10 -13.43 -15.89
C PRO A 127 -3.25 -14.02 -16.73
N ASN A 128 -4.32 -14.44 -16.07
CA ASN A 128 -5.43 -15.18 -16.69
C ASN A 128 -6.70 -14.34 -16.89
N GLU A 129 -6.70 -13.04 -16.59
CA GLU A 129 -7.93 -12.22 -16.61
C GLU A 129 -8.28 -11.63 -17.99
N PHE A 130 -7.29 -11.37 -18.86
CA PHE A 130 -7.50 -10.58 -20.07
C PHE A 130 -6.87 -11.21 -21.30
N GLU A 131 -7.68 -11.89 -22.11
CA GLU A 131 -7.30 -12.29 -23.46
C GLU A 131 -7.36 -11.07 -24.40
N GLY A 132 -6.24 -10.74 -25.05
CA GLY A 132 -6.18 -9.69 -26.08
C GLY A 132 -5.73 -8.30 -25.63
N GLY A 133 -5.24 -8.14 -24.39
CA GLY A 133 -4.68 -6.88 -23.90
C GLY A 133 -5.49 -6.23 -22.78
N ILE A 134 -4.81 -5.46 -21.93
CA ILE A 134 -5.35 -4.89 -20.71
C ILE A 134 -5.63 -3.39 -20.92
N ARG A 135 -6.90 -2.99 -20.84
CA ARG A 135 -7.30 -1.58 -20.94
C ARG A 135 -7.38 -0.93 -19.56
N ALA A 136 -7.07 0.35 -19.49
CA ALA A 136 -7.21 1.16 -18.29
C ALA A 136 -8.48 2.01 -18.34
N TYR A 137 -9.10 2.22 -17.18
CA TYR A 137 -10.24 3.12 -17.05
C TYR A 137 -9.72 4.53 -16.81
N GLN A 138 -9.81 5.36 -17.85
CA GLN A 138 -9.24 6.71 -17.90
C GLN A 138 -10.31 7.77 -17.63
N GLY A 139 -9.98 8.75 -16.80
CA GLY A 139 -10.77 9.96 -16.64
C GLY A 139 -10.70 10.88 -17.87
N VAL A 140 -11.88 11.32 -18.36
CA VAL A 140 -11.98 12.22 -19.52
C VAL A 140 -12.42 13.61 -19.11
N ARG A 141 -13.43 13.70 -18.23
CA ARG A 141 -13.98 14.97 -17.79
C ARG A 141 -14.31 14.95 -16.30
N ARG A 142 -13.77 15.93 -15.57
CA ARG A 142 -14.06 16.09 -14.13
C ARG A 142 -15.50 16.55 -13.90
N SER A 143 -16.01 16.20 -12.73
CA SER A 143 -17.23 16.77 -12.22
C SER A 143 -17.07 18.27 -11.94
N ASN A 144 -18.17 19.01 -12.17
CA ASN A 144 -18.31 20.41 -11.74
C ASN A 144 -19.18 20.50 -10.49
N TYR A 145 -19.51 19.37 -9.86
CA TYR A 145 -20.34 19.35 -8.67
C TYR A 145 -19.59 19.98 -7.49
N VAL A 146 -20.30 20.87 -6.79
CA VAL A 146 -19.88 21.47 -5.54
C VAL A 146 -20.98 21.16 -4.54
N CYS A 147 -20.61 20.56 -3.41
CA CYS A 147 -21.55 20.26 -2.35
C CYS A 147 -22.08 21.58 -1.77
N GLU A 148 -23.40 21.78 -1.81
CA GLU A 148 -24.05 23.03 -1.37
C GLU A 148 -23.80 23.29 0.11
N ASP A 149 -23.84 22.24 0.95
CA ASP A 149 -23.68 22.35 2.40
C ASP A 149 -22.24 22.65 2.84
N THR A 150 -21.26 22.13 2.10
CA THR A 150 -19.84 22.21 2.51
C THR A 150 -19.00 23.15 1.65
N GLY A 151 -19.53 23.60 0.50
CA GLY A 151 -18.80 24.34 -0.51
C GLY A 151 -17.65 23.55 -1.15
N LYS A 152 -17.50 22.25 -0.83
CA LYS A 152 -16.40 21.42 -1.33
C LYS A 152 -16.71 20.92 -2.73
N ARG A 153 -15.74 21.05 -3.62
CA ARG A 153 -15.80 20.50 -4.96
C ARG A 153 -15.58 18.99 -4.92
N ALA A 154 -16.42 18.24 -5.63
CA ALA A 154 -16.13 16.83 -5.88
C ALA A 154 -15.13 16.74 -7.03
N TYR A 155 -14.00 16.08 -6.76
CA TYR A 155 -12.96 15.83 -7.76
C TYR A 155 -13.15 14.46 -8.42
N ASP A 156 -14.37 13.95 -8.51
CA ASP A 156 -14.67 12.72 -9.22
C ASP A 156 -14.68 12.95 -10.75
N TRP A 157 -14.53 11.86 -11.49
CA TRP A 157 -14.65 11.87 -12.95
C TRP A 157 -16.11 11.68 -13.34
N LYS A 158 -16.67 12.67 -14.06
CA LYS A 158 -18.02 12.62 -14.62
C LYS A 158 -18.07 11.76 -15.87
N GLU A 159 -17.03 11.83 -16.69
CA GLU A 159 -16.87 10.99 -17.88
C GLU A 159 -15.55 10.24 -17.80
N CYS A 160 -15.62 8.97 -18.17
CA CYS A 160 -14.48 8.06 -18.21
C CYS A 160 -14.59 7.21 -19.47
N GLN A 161 -13.46 6.64 -19.91
CA GLN A 161 -13.41 5.73 -21.04
C GLN A 161 -12.44 4.59 -20.78
N TRP A 162 -12.63 3.48 -21.47
CA TRP A 162 -11.60 2.43 -21.55
C TRP A 162 -10.59 2.80 -22.63
N ALA A 163 -9.33 2.94 -22.25
CA ALA A 163 -8.22 3.26 -23.14
C ALA A 163 -7.21 2.12 -23.18
N GLU A 164 -6.67 1.84 -24.37
CA GLU A 164 -5.52 0.96 -24.55
C GLU A 164 -4.26 1.63 -23.99
N THR A 165 -3.42 0.86 -23.31
CA THR A 165 -2.22 1.38 -22.66
C THR A 165 -1.22 0.26 -22.39
N GLY A 166 0.05 0.64 -22.25
CA GLY A 166 1.04 -0.23 -21.63
C GLY A 166 0.91 -0.19 -20.11
N TRP A 167 1.46 -1.20 -19.45
CA TRP A 167 1.46 -1.29 -18.00
C TRP A 167 2.85 -1.59 -17.49
N THR A 168 3.29 -0.86 -16.47
CA THR A 168 4.59 -1.07 -15.83
C THR A 168 4.37 -1.56 -14.41
N LEU A 169 5.06 -2.64 -14.01
CA LEU A 169 4.90 -3.21 -12.67
C LEU A 169 5.33 -2.19 -11.61
N ILE A 170 4.54 -2.06 -10.55
CA ILE A 170 4.93 -1.36 -9.33
C ILE A 170 5.56 -2.40 -8.41
N ARG A 171 6.84 -2.24 -8.10
CA ARG A 171 7.55 -3.10 -7.16
C ARG A 171 7.86 -2.36 -5.87
N ARG A 172 7.90 -3.12 -4.77
CA ARG A 172 8.45 -2.65 -3.51
C ARG A 172 9.96 -2.47 -3.64
N VAL A 173 10.50 -1.46 -2.96
CA VAL A 173 11.94 -1.34 -2.71
C VAL A 173 12.23 -1.99 -1.36
N GLU A 174 13.01 -3.07 -1.38
CA GLU A 174 13.27 -3.86 -0.17
C GLU A 174 14.01 -3.05 0.89
N GLY A 175 13.49 -3.10 2.11
CA GLY A 175 14.04 -2.37 3.25
C GLY A 175 13.77 -0.85 3.26
N GLU A 176 13.14 -0.28 2.23
CA GLU A 176 12.80 1.14 2.19
C GLU A 176 11.34 1.39 2.60
N PHE A 177 11.15 2.39 3.46
CA PHE A 177 9.83 2.78 3.95
C PHE A 177 9.72 4.30 4.10
N ILE A 178 8.53 4.80 3.81
CA ILE A 178 8.12 6.19 3.94
C ILE A 178 7.28 6.33 5.20
N ASP A 179 7.55 7.38 5.99
CA ASP A 179 6.77 7.67 7.20
C ASP A 179 5.44 8.31 6.77
N VAL A 180 4.33 7.81 7.33
CA VAL A 180 2.99 8.34 7.03
C VAL A 180 2.77 9.60 7.86
N PRO A 181 2.49 10.76 7.22
CA PRO A 181 2.21 11.99 7.97
C PRO A 181 0.95 11.84 8.82
N ALA A 182 0.88 12.57 9.95
CA ALA A 182 -0.27 12.53 10.85
C ALA A 182 -1.59 12.90 10.15
N GLN A 183 -1.51 13.78 9.16
CA GLN A 183 -2.61 14.24 8.31
C GLN A 183 -2.78 13.43 7.01
N GLY A 184 -1.98 12.37 6.83
CA GLY A 184 -1.94 11.58 5.59
C GLY A 184 -1.13 12.25 4.46
N PHE A 185 -1.05 11.55 3.33
CA PHE A 185 -0.31 12.02 2.14
C PHE A 185 -1.07 13.07 1.31
N PHE A 186 -2.40 13.14 1.45
CA PHE A 186 -3.28 14.03 0.67
C PHE A 186 -4.22 14.83 1.61
N PRO A 187 -3.67 15.64 2.53
CA PRO A 187 -4.45 16.30 3.58
C PRO A 187 -5.45 17.34 3.08
N LYS A 188 -5.28 17.90 1.88
CA LYS A 188 -6.25 18.85 1.31
C LYS A 188 -7.38 18.14 0.58
N GLY A 189 -7.15 16.90 0.15
CA GLY A 189 -8.12 16.18 -0.68
C GLY A 189 -8.27 16.81 -2.06
N GLU A 190 -7.15 17.32 -2.63
CA GLU A 190 -7.14 17.96 -3.94
C GLU A 190 -6.26 17.22 -4.96
N PRO A 191 -6.63 17.16 -6.25
CA PRO A 191 -5.83 16.52 -7.30
C PRO A 191 -4.42 17.09 -7.45
N ASP A 192 -4.25 18.39 -7.20
CA ASP A 192 -2.95 19.07 -7.27
C ASP A 192 -1.90 18.44 -6.34
N GLU A 193 -2.34 17.85 -5.22
CA GLU A 193 -1.45 17.15 -4.30
C GLU A 193 -0.85 15.86 -4.89
N LEU A 194 -1.55 15.24 -5.85
CA LEU A 194 -1.07 14.10 -6.64
C LEU A 194 -0.25 14.56 -7.85
N TYR A 195 -0.69 15.57 -8.57
CA TYR A 195 0.03 16.04 -9.76
C TYR A 195 1.38 16.67 -9.41
N ARG A 196 1.51 17.22 -8.21
CA ARG A 196 2.77 17.68 -7.62
C ARG A 196 3.46 16.64 -6.74
N TRP A 197 3.11 15.37 -6.92
CA TRP A 197 3.71 14.29 -6.13
C TRP A 197 5.22 14.20 -6.31
N PRO A 198 5.80 14.30 -7.52
CA PRO A 198 7.26 14.24 -7.68
C PRO A 198 8.02 15.25 -6.81
N GLU A 199 7.53 16.48 -6.68
CA GLU A 199 8.15 17.51 -5.82
C GLU A 199 7.94 17.24 -4.32
N ARG A 200 6.84 16.57 -3.97
CA ARG A 200 6.49 16.23 -2.58
C ARG A 200 7.17 14.96 -2.11
N GLU A 201 7.34 13.96 -2.98
CA GLU A 201 7.98 12.69 -2.68
C GLU A 201 9.38 12.92 -2.11
N ALA A 202 10.11 13.88 -2.67
CA ALA A 202 11.43 14.29 -2.17
C ALA A 202 11.40 14.58 -0.66
N ARG A 203 10.36 15.19 -0.10
CA ARG A 203 10.26 15.50 1.34
C ARG A 203 10.01 14.28 2.22
N PHE A 204 9.51 13.19 1.62
CA PHE A 204 9.22 11.93 2.29
C PHE A 204 10.37 10.93 2.16
N THR A 205 11.16 11.06 1.09
CA THR A 205 12.32 10.20 0.81
C THR A 205 13.65 10.84 1.23
N TYR A 206 13.73 12.17 1.24
CA TYR A 206 14.85 12.95 1.76
C TYR A 206 14.65 13.13 3.27
N ARG A 207 15.47 12.42 4.03
CA ARG A 207 15.52 12.52 5.48
C ARG A 207 16.67 13.45 5.84
N GLU A 208 16.38 14.70 6.23
CA GLU A 208 17.42 15.54 6.85
C GLU A 208 17.86 14.90 8.18
N GLY A 209 19.16 14.69 8.32
CA GLY A 209 19.81 14.21 9.55
C GLY A 209 20.70 12.99 9.33
N PRO A 210 21.78 12.83 10.12
CA PRO A 210 22.64 11.66 10.04
C PRO A 210 21.86 10.41 10.45
N HIS A 211 21.96 9.35 9.65
CA HIS A 211 21.46 8.04 10.05
C HIS A 211 22.18 7.56 11.31
N ILE A 212 21.45 6.86 12.17
CA ILE A 212 22.04 6.16 13.32
C ILE A 212 23.06 5.17 12.79
N THR A 213 24.30 5.38 13.21
CA THR A 213 25.43 4.55 12.78
C THR A 213 26.22 4.08 13.99
N ALA A 214 26.85 2.93 13.86
CA ALA A 214 27.69 2.34 14.90
C ALA A 214 28.85 1.56 14.25
N LEU A 215 29.96 1.50 14.95
CA LEU A 215 31.15 0.76 14.51
C LEU A 215 31.07 -0.72 14.89
N SER A 216 31.80 -1.54 14.16
CA SER A 216 31.98 -2.95 14.52
C SER A 216 32.53 -3.08 15.94
N GLY A 217 31.96 -4.00 16.71
CA GLY A 217 32.26 -4.19 18.13
C GLY A 217 31.40 -3.36 19.08
N GLU A 218 30.74 -2.30 18.61
CA GLU A 218 29.80 -1.52 19.44
C GLU A 218 28.49 -2.29 19.68
N LEU A 219 27.87 -2.00 20.82
CA LEU A 219 26.54 -2.51 21.15
C LEU A 219 25.50 -1.69 20.39
N THR A 220 24.52 -2.37 19.79
CA THR A 220 23.41 -1.72 19.09
C THR A 220 22.54 -0.94 20.07
N GLY A 221 22.38 0.37 19.84
CA GLY A 221 21.46 1.21 20.61
C GLY A 221 19.98 0.88 20.36
N HIS A 222 19.68 0.24 19.23
CA HIS A 222 18.33 -0.14 18.81
C HIS A 222 18.29 -1.53 18.19
N ALA A 223 17.22 -2.27 18.45
CA ALA A 223 16.91 -3.50 17.73
C ALA A 223 16.46 -3.17 16.30
N GLY A 224 16.90 -3.94 15.31
CA GLY A 224 16.54 -3.71 13.92
C GLY A 224 17.52 -4.28 12.90
N LYS A 225 17.28 -3.93 11.64
CA LYS A 225 18.10 -4.28 10.49
C LYS A 225 19.18 -3.23 10.30
N TRP A 226 20.42 -3.68 10.33
CA TRP A 226 21.62 -2.88 10.12
C TRP A 226 22.23 -3.23 8.77
N ALA A 227 22.81 -2.25 8.09
CA ALA A 227 23.43 -2.41 6.79
C ALA A 227 24.84 -1.83 6.77
N MET A 228 25.73 -2.44 5.98
CA MET A 228 27.05 -1.90 5.70
C MET A 228 27.38 -2.07 4.22
N ASN A 229 28.22 -1.18 3.67
CA ASN A 229 28.59 -1.24 2.26
C ASN A 229 29.80 -2.16 2.02
N GLY A 230 29.55 -3.34 1.47
CA GLY A 230 30.55 -4.38 1.25
C GLY A 230 31.20 -4.32 -0.11
N ARG A 231 32.26 -5.12 -0.32
CA ARG A 231 32.94 -5.22 -1.62
C ARG A 231 32.05 -5.74 -2.75
N ARG A 232 30.93 -6.40 -2.42
CA ARG A 232 29.95 -6.96 -3.37
C ARG A 232 28.57 -6.27 -3.30
N GLY A 233 28.46 -5.14 -2.59
CA GLY A 233 27.20 -4.44 -2.37
C GLY A 233 26.80 -4.36 -0.89
N LEU A 234 25.57 -3.93 -0.63
CA LEU A 234 25.01 -3.81 0.71
C LEU A 234 24.84 -5.17 1.36
N GLU A 235 25.37 -5.31 2.57
CA GLU A 235 25.19 -6.48 3.42
C GLU A 235 24.37 -6.09 4.64
N TYR A 236 23.53 -7.02 5.10
CA TYR A 236 22.54 -6.75 6.14
C TYR A 236 22.70 -7.73 7.31
N VAL A 237 22.37 -7.27 8.51
CA VAL A 237 22.26 -8.09 9.71
C VAL A 237 21.07 -7.62 10.54
N ASP A 238 20.30 -8.56 11.07
CA ASP A 238 19.23 -8.29 12.02
C ASP A 238 19.77 -8.50 13.43
N LEU A 239 19.68 -7.45 14.26
CA LEU A 239 20.22 -7.46 15.62
C LEU A 239 19.19 -6.97 16.63
N GLN A 240 19.20 -7.57 17.81
CA GLN A 240 18.48 -7.07 18.99
C GLN A 240 19.26 -5.94 19.64
N GLN A 241 18.58 -5.13 20.45
CA GLN A 241 19.21 -4.07 21.23
C GLN A 241 20.25 -4.68 22.19
N GLY A 242 21.44 -4.07 22.25
CA GLY A 242 22.55 -4.55 23.08
C GLY A 242 23.35 -5.71 22.48
N GLN A 243 23.07 -6.14 21.24
CA GLN A 243 23.95 -7.08 20.53
C GLN A 243 25.12 -6.35 19.87
N ARG A 244 26.25 -7.03 19.70
CA ARG A 244 27.45 -6.43 19.07
C ARG A 244 27.40 -6.53 17.56
N LEU A 245 27.79 -5.44 16.91
CA LEU A 245 27.97 -5.40 15.46
C LEU A 245 29.22 -6.17 15.05
N SER A 246 29.07 -7.05 14.05
CA SER A 246 30.16 -7.91 13.59
C SER A 246 31.26 -7.15 12.86
N TYR A 247 32.49 -7.60 13.03
CA TYR A 247 33.62 -7.22 12.17
C TYR A 247 33.47 -7.89 10.80
N LYS A 248 34.10 -7.28 9.78
CA LYS A 248 34.17 -7.86 8.45
C LYS A 248 35.61 -8.12 8.06
N ASN A 249 35.96 -9.39 7.84
CA ASN A 249 37.34 -9.81 7.56
C ASN A 249 38.34 -9.22 8.58
N GLU A 250 37.95 -9.22 9.86
CA GLU A 250 38.73 -8.65 10.98
C GLU A 250 38.97 -7.13 10.91
N GLN A 251 38.33 -6.42 9.97
CA GLN A 251 38.41 -4.96 9.88
C GLN A 251 37.17 -4.30 10.50
N PRO A 252 37.36 -3.15 11.18
CA PRO A 252 36.24 -2.36 11.68
C PRO A 252 35.48 -1.74 10.50
N VAL A 253 34.18 -2.00 10.45
CA VAL A 253 33.26 -1.38 9.48
C VAL A 253 32.19 -0.57 10.19
N LYS A 254 31.74 0.48 9.50
CA LYS A 254 30.61 1.31 9.93
C LYS A 254 29.32 0.67 9.46
N TRP A 255 28.42 0.44 10.41
CA TRP A 255 27.07 -0.05 10.17
C TRP A 255 26.06 1.10 10.29
N THR A 256 25.03 1.06 9.47
CA THR A 256 23.95 2.03 9.41
C THR A 256 22.64 1.31 9.72
N LEU A 257 21.86 1.81 10.68
CA LEU A 257 20.54 1.28 10.96
C LEU A 257 19.58 1.69 9.83
N ILE A 258 18.94 0.71 9.18
CA ILE A 258 18.03 0.96 8.05
C ILE A 258 16.57 0.69 8.40
N ALA A 259 16.30 -0.16 9.40
CA ALA A 259 14.96 -0.38 9.94
C ALA A 259 15.03 -0.74 11.41
N ARG A 260 14.17 -0.17 12.26
CA ARG A 260 14.05 -0.58 13.67
C ARG A 260 12.96 -1.61 13.85
N ALA A 261 13.18 -2.57 14.75
CA ALA A 261 12.19 -3.59 15.11
C ALA A 261 10.94 -2.98 15.77
N ASP A 262 11.09 -1.86 16.47
CA ASP A 262 9.99 -1.10 17.08
C ASP A 262 9.29 -0.12 16.11
N GLY A 263 9.73 -0.08 14.85
CA GLY A 263 9.20 0.85 13.83
C GLY A 263 9.61 2.32 14.03
N GLY A 264 10.51 2.63 14.95
CA GLY A 264 10.99 3.99 15.23
C GLY A 264 11.91 4.58 14.16
N SER A 265 12.31 5.84 14.34
CA SER A 265 13.22 6.54 13.43
C SER A 265 14.63 5.95 13.45
N CYS A 266 15.23 5.85 12.26
CA CYS A 266 16.61 5.42 12.05
C CYS A 266 17.58 6.62 11.88
N ILE A 267 17.10 7.84 12.11
CA ILE A 267 17.89 9.09 12.08
C ILE A 267 18.26 9.43 13.52
N GLU A 268 19.48 9.93 13.73
CA GLU A 268 19.87 10.46 15.04
C GLU A 268 18.91 11.58 15.45
N PRO A 269 18.42 11.59 16.69
CA PRO A 269 17.61 12.70 17.17
C PRO A 269 18.44 13.98 17.11
N HIS A 270 17.87 15.06 16.57
CA HIS A 270 18.47 16.39 16.68
C HIS A 270 18.70 16.67 18.16
N LYS A 271 19.96 16.86 18.56
CA LYS A 271 20.28 17.42 19.87
C LYS A 271 19.88 18.88 19.81
N GLU A 272 18.72 19.22 20.36
CA GLU A 272 18.48 20.58 20.82
C GLU A 272 19.51 20.85 21.93
N SER A 273 20.49 21.70 21.59
CA SER A 273 21.51 22.19 22.51
C SER A 273 21.01 23.38 23.30
#